data_AF-A0A2E8LBK8-F1
#
_entry.id   AF-A0A2E8LBK8-F1
#
_cell.length_a   1.000
_cell.length_b   1.000
_cell.length_c   1.000
_cell.angle_alpha   90.00
_cell.angle_beta   90.00
_cell.angle_gamma   90.00
#
_symmetry.space_group_name_H-M   'P 1'
#
loop_
_entity.id
_entity.type
_entity.pdbx_description
1 polymer ?
#
loop_
_entity_poly.entity_id
_entity_poly.type
_entity_poly.pdbx_seq_one_letter_code
_entity_poly.pdbx_strand_id
1 'polypeptide(L)'
;MRHLPTVVVAIALITSGCSIETGDGGERLRTAEPTTTTTEATTAAAAIGIVEIGGETYEITADCYTPSAGNVIAVGADTTDTGGRIEVYVATFNGQQYVGVTVFDGESTLRYEPVVDQPLEVILFDNVVRVDDISLVTGLDLKTGDGTDAGVGSVVIECRSSIAALPPGFVAR
;
A
#
# COMPACT_ATOMS: atom_id res chain seq x y z
N MET A 1 17.05 -41.37 -35.81
CA MET A 1 18.14 -40.38 -35.83
C MET A 1 17.60 -39.08 -36.42
N ARG A 2 17.31 -38.10 -35.57
CA ARG A 2 16.94 -36.74 -35.98
C ARG A 2 17.76 -35.79 -35.12
N HIS A 3 18.65 -35.06 -35.77
CA HIS A 3 19.61 -34.15 -35.16
C HIS A 3 18.91 -32.86 -34.74
N LEU A 4 19.07 -32.49 -33.46
CA LEU A 4 18.75 -31.16 -32.94
C LEU A 4 19.90 -30.22 -33.34
N PRO A 5 19.64 -29.04 -33.93
CA PRO A 5 20.69 -28.06 -34.20
C PRO A 5 21.01 -27.25 -32.94
N THR A 6 22.27 -27.34 -32.53
CA THR A 6 22.91 -26.50 -31.51
C THR A 6 22.93 -25.05 -31.97
N VAL A 7 22.24 -24.15 -31.26
CA VAL A 7 22.33 -22.70 -31.50
C VAL A 7 23.36 -22.12 -30.53
N VAL A 8 24.50 -21.70 -31.09
CA VAL A 8 25.55 -20.95 -30.40
C VAL A 8 25.21 -19.47 -30.46
N VAL A 9 24.98 -18.83 -29.32
CA VAL A 9 24.80 -17.38 -29.22
C VAL A 9 26.15 -16.75 -28.91
N ALA A 10 26.72 -16.06 -29.89
CA ALA A 10 27.94 -15.27 -29.74
C ALA A 10 27.60 -13.89 -29.16
N ILE A 11 28.25 -13.53 -28.05
CA ILE A 11 28.15 -12.22 -27.41
C ILE A 11 29.08 -11.26 -28.16
N ALA A 12 28.50 -10.26 -28.82
CA ALA A 12 29.25 -9.18 -29.46
C ALA A 12 29.50 -8.04 -28.45
N LEU A 13 30.75 -7.88 -28.03
CA LEU A 13 31.25 -6.72 -27.29
C LEU A 13 31.48 -5.57 -28.27
N ILE A 14 30.69 -4.51 -28.20
CA ILE A 14 30.95 -3.26 -28.92
C ILE A 14 31.64 -2.26 -27.98
N THR A 15 32.94 -2.09 -28.20
CA THR A 15 33.76 -1.00 -27.67
C THR A 15 33.56 0.23 -28.56
N SER A 16 32.78 1.21 -28.11
CA SER A 16 32.72 2.52 -28.77
C SER A 16 33.85 3.40 -28.24
N GLY A 17 34.83 3.64 -29.12
CA GLY A 17 36.01 4.45 -28.86
C GLY A 17 35.74 5.95 -28.73
N CYS A 18 36.66 6.62 -28.03
CA CYS A 18 36.79 8.07 -27.99
C CYS A 18 37.25 8.59 -29.36
N SER A 19 36.46 9.47 -29.97
CA SER A 19 36.94 10.38 -31.01
C SER A 19 37.03 11.78 -30.42
N ILE A 20 38.27 12.26 -30.35
CA ILE A 20 38.66 13.66 -30.14
C ILE A 20 38.59 14.33 -31.51
N GLU A 21 37.64 15.24 -31.70
CA GLU A 21 37.68 16.24 -32.78
C GLU A 21 37.88 17.62 -32.16
N THR A 22 39.02 18.22 -32.51
CA THR A 22 39.39 19.60 -32.22
C THR A 22 38.68 20.50 -33.24
N GLY A 23 37.68 21.25 -32.79
CA GLY A 23 37.00 22.29 -33.57
C GLY A 23 37.05 23.62 -32.82
N ASP A 24 37.88 24.53 -33.31
CA ASP A 24 37.94 25.95 -32.94
C ASP A 24 36.73 26.67 -33.54
N GLY A 25 35.94 27.35 -32.70
CA GLY A 25 34.73 28.05 -33.09
C GLY A 25 33.97 28.53 -31.85
N GLY A 26 34.22 29.79 -31.46
CA GLY A 26 33.65 30.37 -30.25
C GLY A 26 32.12 30.39 -30.24
N GLU A 27 31.53 29.64 -29.31
CA GLU A 27 30.14 29.80 -28.91
C GLU A 27 30.08 30.31 -27.46
N ARG A 28 29.37 31.44 -27.30
CA ARG A 28 29.03 32.01 -26.00
C ARG A 28 28.25 30.97 -25.20
N LEU A 29 28.74 30.65 -24.01
CA LEU A 29 28.02 29.89 -22.99
C LEU A 29 26.69 30.62 -22.69
N ARG A 30 25.59 30.20 -23.31
CA ARG A 30 24.25 30.49 -22.78
C ARG A 30 24.05 29.51 -21.63
N THR A 31 24.20 29.99 -20.41
CA THR A 31 23.64 29.34 -19.22
C THR A 31 22.15 29.15 -19.49
N ALA A 32 21.74 27.91 -19.78
CA ALA A 32 20.34 27.54 -19.75
C ALA A 32 19.91 27.57 -18.28
N GLU A 33 19.02 28.50 -17.95
CA GLU A 33 18.35 28.54 -16.65
C GLU A 33 17.62 27.20 -16.46
N PRO A 34 17.77 26.51 -15.31
CA PRO A 34 17.10 25.25 -15.09
C PRO A 34 15.60 25.51 -15.05
N THR A 35 14.90 25.11 -16.11
CA THR A 35 13.43 25.14 -16.11
C THR A 35 12.97 24.14 -15.06
N THR A 36 12.56 24.66 -13.91
CA THR A 36 11.94 23.86 -12.85
C THR A 36 10.57 23.45 -13.37
N THR A 37 10.47 22.25 -13.91
CA THR A 37 9.16 21.63 -14.16
C THR A 37 8.61 21.25 -12.79
N THR A 38 7.73 22.10 -12.26
CA THR A 38 6.85 21.72 -11.16
C THR A 38 5.85 20.73 -11.73
N THR A 39 6.10 19.44 -11.54
CA THR A 39 5.07 18.42 -11.69
C THR A 39 4.00 18.73 -10.64
N GLU A 40 2.85 19.26 -11.07
CA GLU A 40 1.67 19.30 -10.22
C GLU A 40 1.39 17.86 -9.79
N ALA A 41 1.53 17.59 -8.49
CA ALA A 41 1.06 16.34 -7.90
C ALA A 41 -0.45 16.29 -8.16
N THR A 42 -0.87 15.52 -9.15
CA THR A 42 -2.28 15.21 -9.35
C THR A 42 -2.74 14.58 -8.05
N THR A 43 -3.57 15.30 -7.28
CA THR A 43 -4.17 14.75 -6.07
C THR A 43 -4.98 13.56 -6.51
N ALA A 44 -4.45 12.38 -6.21
CA ALA A 44 -5.09 11.14 -6.54
C ALA A 44 -6.46 11.12 -5.82
N ALA A 45 -7.52 10.72 -6.52
CA ALA A 45 -8.84 10.69 -5.89
C ALA A 45 -8.77 9.76 -4.67
N ALA A 46 -9.20 10.25 -3.51
CA ALA A 46 -9.20 9.48 -2.27
C ALA A 46 -9.97 8.16 -2.48
N ALA A 47 -9.42 7.06 -1.99
CA ALA A 47 -10.16 5.81 -1.93
C ALA A 47 -11.32 5.97 -0.94
N ILE A 48 -12.45 5.35 -1.24
CA ILE A 48 -13.59 5.30 -0.32
C ILE A 48 -13.67 3.87 0.22
N GLY A 49 -13.82 3.75 1.53
CA GLY A 49 -13.95 2.46 2.19
C GLY A 49 -15.17 2.37 3.07
N ILE A 50 -15.61 1.14 3.28
CA ILE A 50 -16.62 0.75 4.26
C ILE A 50 -15.94 -0.22 5.23
N VAL A 51 -16.11 0.04 6.53
CA VAL A 51 -15.64 -0.83 7.60
C VAL A 51 -16.84 -1.22 8.45
N GLU A 52 -17.04 -2.51 8.68
CA GLU A 52 -18.08 -3.02 9.55
C GLU A 52 -17.47 -3.70 10.78
N ILE A 53 -18.03 -3.42 11.96
CA ILE A 53 -17.59 -4.00 13.24
C ILE A 53 -18.82 -4.32 14.07
N GLY A 54 -19.10 -5.60 14.31
CA GLY A 54 -20.15 -5.99 15.25
C GLY A 54 -21.55 -5.48 14.89
N GLY A 55 -21.79 -5.15 13.61
CA GLY A 55 -23.06 -4.59 13.11
C GLY A 55 -23.06 -3.06 12.94
N GLU A 56 -22.02 -2.37 13.38
CA GLU A 56 -21.82 -0.93 13.10
C GLU A 56 -21.09 -0.74 11.77
N THR A 57 -21.46 0.29 11.01
CA THR A 57 -20.87 0.60 9.70
C THR A 57 -20.21 1.98 9.73
N TYR A 58 -18.99 2.06 9.20
CA TYR A 58 -18.22 3.28 9.10
C TYR A 58 -17.79 3.51 7.66
N GLU A 59 -18.04 4.71 7.16
CA GLU A 59 -17.45 5.19 5.91
C GLU A 59 -16.10 5.83 6.20
N ILE A 60 -15.12 5.60 5.32
CA ILE A 60 -13.78 6.16 5.47
C ILE A 60 -13.22 6.66 4.14
N THR A 61 -12.26 7.58 4.24
CA THR A 61 -11.29 7.81 3.17
C THR A 61 -10.02 7.00 3.42
N ALA A 62 -9.37 6.54 2.35
CA ALA A 62 -8.15 5.76 2.44
C ALA A 62 -7.10 6.14 1.36
N ASP A 63 -5.85 5.89 1.73
CA ASP A 63 -4.71 5.80 0.83
C ASP A 63 -4.41 4.34 0.55
N CYS A 64 -4.33 3.99 -0.74
CA CYS A 64 -3.86 2.68 -1.16
C CYS A 64 -2.42 2.76 -1.69
N TYR A 65 -1.66 1.69 -1.50
CA TYR A 65 -0.25 1.62 -1.83
C TYR A 65 0.01 0.53 -2.86
N THR A 66 0.94 0.79 -3.78
CA THR A 66 1.36 -0.26 -4.72
C THR A 66 1.99 -1.42 -3.95
N PRO A 67 1.70 -2.70 -4.27
CA PRO A 67 2.30 -3.84 -3.56
C PRO A 67 3.84 -3.84 -3.57
N SER A 68 4.47 -3.21 -4.57
CA SER A 68 5.93 -3.06 -4.62
C SER A 68 6.49 -2.03 -3.64
N ALA A 69 5.65 -1.15 -3.09
CA ALA A 69 6.08 -0.15 -2.11
C ALA A 69 6.31 -0.76 -0.72
N GLY A 70 5.73 -1.92 -0.43
CA GLY A 70 5.88 -2.61 0.85
C GLY A 70 4.73 -3.57 1.11
N ASN A 71 4.60 -3.97 2.37
CA ASN A 71 3.61 -4.96 2.81
C ASN A 71 2.25 -4.34 3.14
N VAL A 72 2.11 -3.02 3.06
CA VAL A 72 0.86 -2.30 3.36
C VAL A 72 0.08 -2.10 2.08
N ILE A 73 -1.21 -2.40 2.12
CA ILE A 73 -2.09 -2.28 0.97
C ILE A 73 -2.94 -1.02 1.08
N ALA A 74 -3.51 -0.77 2.26
CA ALA A 74 -4.36 0.40 2.48
C ALA A 74 -4.26 0.91 3.92
N VAL A 75 -4.34 2.23 4.07
CA VAL A 75 -4.47 2.94 5.35
C VAL A 75 -5.60 3.94 5.19
N GLY A 76 -6.58 3.91 6.09
CA GLY A 76 -7.71 4.83 6.02
C GLY A 76 -8.06 5.43 7.37
N ALA A 77 -8.68 6.60 7.34
CA ALA A 77 -9.17 7.26 8.53
C ALA A 77 -10.33 8.20 8.20
N ASP A 78 -11.22 8.37 9.17
CA ASP A 78 -12.25 9.40 9.11
C ASP A 78 -12.72 9.82 10.50
N THR A 79 -13.41 10.95 10.57
CA THR A 79 -14.12 11.41 11.76
C THR A 79 -15.49 10.71 11.81
N THR A 80 -15.86 10.18 12.97
CA THR A 80 -17.18 9.56 13.14
C THR A 80 -18.24 10.63 13.38
N ASP A 81 -19.52 10.30 13.19
CA ASP A 81 -20.65 11.21 13.44
C ASP A 81 -20.71 11.75 14.88
N THR A 82 -20.11 11.02 15.82
CA THR A 82 -19.99 11.40 17.23
C THR A 82 -18.84 12.36 17.52
N GLY A 83 -18.08 12.78 16.50
CA GLY A 83 -16.86 13.59 16.65
C GLY A 83 -15.63 12.77 17.05
N GLY A 84 -15.75 11.44 17.03
CA GLY A 84 -14.66 10.51 17.23
C GLY A 84 -13.82 10.33 15.97
N ARG A 85 -13.01 9.27 15.92
CA ARG A 85 -12.17 8.92 14.79
C ARG A 85 -12.13 7.42 14.59
N ILE A 86 -12.20 6.98 13.34
CA ILE A 86 -11.88 5.61 12.95
C ILE A 86 -10.59 5.60 12.14
N GLU A 87 -9.76 4.57 12.33
CA GLU A 87 -8.57 4.29 11.55
C GLU A 87 -8.55 2.82 11.15
N VAL A 88 -8.27 2.52 9.89
CA VAL A 88 -8.10 1.15 9.37
C VAL A 88 -6.71 0.97 8.79
N TYR A 89 -6.17 -0.23 8.98
CA TYR A 89 -4.89 -0.63 8.43
C TYR A 89 -4.99 -2.04 7.85
N VAL A 90 -4.65 -2.20 6.57
CA VAL A 90 -4.66 -3.49 5.86
C VAL A 90 -3.27 -3.78 5.30
N ALA A 91 -2.72 -4.93 5.63
CA ALA A 91 -1.37 -5.33 5.23
C ALA A 91 -1.24 -6.83 4.95
N THR A 92 -0.26 -7.18 4.13
CA THR A 92 0.18 -8.54 3.83
C THR A 92 1.70 -8.60 3.92
N PHE A 93 2.24 -9.32 4.91
CA PHE A 93 3.66 -9.46 5.17
C PHE A 93 4.10 -10.93 5.02
N ASN A 94 4.93 -11.25 4.03
CA ASN A 94 5.48 -12.60 3.84
C ASN A 94 4.43 -13.73 3.86
N GLY A 95 3.27 -13.49 3.24
CA GLY A 95 2.15 -14.44 3.22
C GLY A 95 1.29 -14.45 4.49
N GLN A 96 1.64 -13.66 5.52
CA GLN A 96 0.76 -13.36 6.65
C GLN A 96 -0.08 -12.13 6.32
N GLN A 97 -1.36 -12.17 6.64
CA GLN A 97 -2.29 -11.09 6.35
C GLN A 97 -2.76 -10.48 7.65
N TYR A 98 -3.02 -9.17 7.63
CA TYR A 98 -3.42 -8.43 8.80
C TYR A 98 -4.40 -7.33 8.44
N VAL A 99 -5.42 -7.20 9.28
CA VAL A 99 -6.31 -6.05 9.32
C VAL A 99 -6.38 -5.58 10.76
N GLY A 100 -6.40 -4.28 10.98
CA GLY A 100 -6.64 -3.73 12.31
C GLY A 100 -7.45 -2.46 12.20
N VAL A 101 -8.48 -2.35 13.03
CA VAL A 101 -9.35 -1.17 13.10
C VAL A 101 -9.24 -0.55 14.47
N THR A 102 -9.07 0.76 14.52
CA THR A 102 -9.06 1.52 15.78
C THR A 102 -10.21 2.51 15.74
N VAL A 103 -11.06 2.51 16.76
CA VAL A 103 -12.14 3.47 16.93
C VAL A 103 -11.88 4.26 18.20
N PHE A 104 -11.91 5.59 18.09
CA PHE A 104 -11.91 6.53 19.19
C PHE A 104 -13.25 7.25 19.21
N ASP A 105 -13.99 7.20 20.30
CA ASP A 105 -15.33 7.81 20.41
C ASP A 105 -15.33 9.21 21.06
N GLY A 106 -14.15 9.72 21.43
CA GLY A 106 -13.99 10.97 22.20
C GLY A 106 -13.52 10.73 23.64
N GLU A 107 -13.77 9.55 24.20
CA GLU A 107 -13.44 9.20 25.59
C GLU A 107 -12.52 7.98 25.69
N SER A 108 -12.71 7.00 24.81
CA SER A 108 -12.00 5.73 24.82
C SER A 108 -11.49 5.35 23.43
N THR A 109 -10.39 4.60 23.39
CA THR A 109 -9.85 4.02 22.16
C THR A 109 -9.97 2.52 22.22
N LEU A 110 -10.70 1.93 21.27
CA LEU A 110 -10.83 0.49 21.10
C LEU A 110 -10.10 0.07 19.83
N ARG A 111 -9.27 -0.98 19.97
CA ARG A 111 -8.59 -1.62 18.85
C ARG A 111 -9.20 -2.99 18.62
N TYR A 112 -9.69 -3.19 17.41
CA TYR A 112 -10.27 -4.41 16.89
C TYR A 112 -9.26 -5.12 15.99
N GLU A 113 -8.99 -6.37 16.30
CA GLU A 113 -8.01 -7.19 15.59
C GLU A 113 -8.59 -8.58 15.33
N PRO A 114 -8.18 -9.26 14.25
CA PRO A 114 -8.55 -10.64 13.99
C PRO A 114 -8.17 -11.56 15.14
N VAL A 115 -9.02 -12.54 15.42
CA VAL A 115 -8.69 -13.65 16.32
C VAL A 115 -7.45 -14.37 15.80
N VAL A 116 -6.48 -14.59 16.69
CA VAL A 116 -5.26 -15.34 16.36
C VAL A 116 -5.62 -16.79 15.98
N ASP A 117 -4.91 -17.33 15.00
CA ASP A 117 -5.12 -18.68 14.44
C ASP A 117 -6.44 -18.92 13.70
N GLN A 118 -7.24 -17.87 13.46
CA GLN A 118 -8.31 -17.93 12.46
C GLN A 118 -7.81 -17.50 11.08
N PRO A 119 -8.31 -18.12 10.00
CA PRO A 119 -7.95 -17.71 8.66
C PRO A 119 -8.44 -16.28 8.41
N LEU A 120 -7.54 -15.46 7.89
CA LEU A 120 -7.85 -14.14 7.36
C LEU A 120 -7.52 -14.17 5.87
N GLU A 121 -8.43 -13.67 5.04
CA GLU A 121 -8.20 -13.55 3.60
C GLU A 121 -8.33 -12.09 3.15
N VAL A 122 -7.20 -11.48 2.81
CA VAL A 122 -7.13 -10.18 2.17
C VAL A 122 -7.08 -10.38 0.66
N ILE A 123 -8.13 -9.94 -0.01
CA ILE A 123 -8.27 -10.01 -1.47
C ILE A 123 -8.01 -8.63 -2.06
N LEU A 124 -7.11 -8.55 -3.04
CA LEU A 124 -6.95 -7.38 -3.90
C LEU A 124 -7.34 -7.77 -5.32
N PHE A 125 -8.51 -7.30 -5.77
CA PHE A 125 -9.02 -7.58 -7.11
C PHE A 125 -9.74 -6.36 -7.67
N ASP A 126 -9.47 -6.05 -8.95
CA ASP A 126 -10.08 -4.91 -9.65
C ASP A 126 -10.00 -3.58 -8.87
N ASN A 127 -8.83 -3.31 -8.29
CA ASN A 127 -8.57 -2.15 -7.42
C ASN A 127 -9.43 -2.08 -6.15
N VAL A 128 -10.04 -3.19 -5.73
CA VAL A 128 -10.75 -3.27 -4.46
C VAL A 128 -9.95 -4.14 -3.49
N VAL A 129 -9.65 -3.58 -2.33
CA VAL A 129 -9.17 -4.34 -1.17
C VAL A 129 -10.37 -4.81 -0.40
N ARG A 130 -10.48 -6.11 -0.17
CA ARG A 130 -11.59 -6.72 0.54
C ARG A 130 -11.10 -7.71 1.57
N VAL A 131 -11.72 -7.65 2.75
CA VAL A 131 -11.57 -8.60 3.84
C VAL A 131 -12.96 -8.80 4.43
N ASP A 132 -13.53 -9.99 4.26
CA ASP A 132 -14.89 -10.31 4.72
C ASP A 132 -14.83 -11.27 5.92
N ASP A 133 -15.95 -11.38 6.65
CA ASP A 133 -16.18 -12.38 7.70
C ASP A 133 -15.05 -12.47 8.75
N ILE A 134 -14.51 -11.31 9.16
CA ILE A 134 -13.42 -11.22 10.12
C ILE A 134 -13.98 -11.45 11.53
N SER A 135 -13.57 -12.53 12.21
CA SER A 135 -13.80 -12.65 13.65
C SER A 135 -12.88 -11.67 14.40
N LEU A 136 -13.48 -10.66 15.03
CA LEU A 136 -12.75 -9.59 15.71
C LEU A 136 -12.72 -9.77 17.22
N VAL A 137 -11.61 -9.36 17.82
CA VAL A 137 -11.43 -9.22 19.26
C VAL A 137 -10.89 -7.84 19.61
N THR A 138 -11.13 -7.43 20.85
CA THR A 138 -10.48 -6.28 21.48
C THR A 138 -9.50 -6.74 22.56
N GLY A 139 -8.44 -5.96 22.76
CA GLY A 139 -7.44 -6.23 23.81
C GLY A 139 -6.65 -7.52 23.60
N LEU A 140 -6.30 -7.83 22.35
CA LEU A 140 -5.58 -9.05 21.97
C LEU A 140 -4.19 -9.13 22.63
N ASP A 141 -3.93 -10.21 23.37
CA ASP A 141 -2.60 -10.56 23.87
C ASP A 141 -1.89 -11.44 22.83
N LEU A 142 -0.88 -10.89 22.15
CA LEU A 142 -0.12 -11.60 21.11
C LEU A 142 0.70 -12.80 21.64
N LYS A 143 0.89 -12.94 22.95
CA LYS A 143 1.60 -14.08 23.54
C LYS A 143 0.68 -15.27 23.76
N THR A 144 -0.58 -15.01 24.14
CA THR A 144 -1.54 -16.08 24.45
C THR A 144 -2.56 -16.30 23.34
N GLY A 145 -2.78 -15.29 22.49
CA GLY A 145 -3.85 -15.26 21.48
C GLY A 145 -5.21 -14.84 22.04
N ASP A 146 -5.29 -14.51 23.33
CA ASP A 146 -6.57 -14.20 24.00
C ASP A 146 -7.01 -12.76 23.72
N GLY A 147 -8.32 -12.57 23.58
CA GLY A 147 -8.95 -11.26 23.46
C GLY A 147 -10.43 -11.33 23.85
N THR A 148 -11.07 -10.18 23.99
CA THR A 148 -12.52 -10.11 24.21
C THR A 148 -13.24 -10.12 22.87
N ASP A 149 -14.17 -11.05 22.68
CA ASP A 149 -14.99 -11.13 21.46
C ASP A 149 -15.65 -9.78 21.14
N ALA A 150 -15.51 -9.36 19.88
CA ALA A 150 -16.04 -8.10 19.36
C ALA A 150 -16.94 -8.31 18.14
N GLY A 151 -17.31 -9.57 17.86
CA GLY A 151 -18.19 -9.93 16.76
C GLY A 151 -17.49 -10.07 15.42
N VAL A 152 -18.29 -10.07 14.36
CA VAL A 152 -17.81 -10.21 12.98
C VAL A 152 -17.71 -8.84 12.33
N GLY A 153 -16.71 -8.65 11.48
CA GLY A 153 -16.51 -7.42 10.72
C GLY A 153 -16.07 -7.64 9.28
N SER A 154 -16.02 -6.54 8.53
CA SER A 154 -15.57 -6.51 7.14
C SER A 154 -14.84 -5.21 6.83
N VAL A 155 -13.97 -5.23 5.82
CA VAL A 155 -13.29 -4.04 5.28
C VAL A 155 -13.32 -4.11 3.77
N VAL A 156 -13.91 -3.11 3.13
CA VAL A 156 -13.95 -2.97 1.67
C VAL A 156 -13.45 -1.59 1.30
N ILE A 157 -12.38 -1.48 0.50
CA ILE A 157 -11.78 -0.20 0.10
C ILE A 157 -11.63 -0.16 -1.43
N GLU A 158 -12.23 0.84 -2.07
CA GLU A 158 -12.09 1.10 -3.50
C GLU A 158 -10.84 1.98 -3.78
N CYS A 159 -9.73 1.35 -4.16
CA CYS A 159 -8.47 2.01 -4.46
C CYS A 159 -8.49 2.69 -5.84
N ARG A 160 -9.02 3.91 -5.91
CA ARG A 160 -9.06 4.70 -7.17
C ARG A 160 -7.68 5.08 -7.70
N SER A 161 -6.67 5.04 -6.84
CA SER A 161 -5.29 5.30 -7.15
C SER A 161 -4.37 4.59 -6.16
N SER A 162 -3.10 4.44 -6.51
CA SER A 162 -2.10 3.79 -5.65
C SER A 162 -0.84 4.63 -5.55
N ILE A 163 -0.35 4.81 -4.32
CA ILE A 163 0.87 5.54 -4.02
C ILE A 163 2.07 4.59 -4.16
N ALA A 164 3.03 4.98 -5.00
CA ALA A 164 4.28 4.23 -5.21
C ALA A 164 5.37 4.63 -4.20
N ALA A 165 5.00 4.68 -2.92
CA ALA A 165 5.89 4.99 -1.79
C ALA A 165 5.40 4.25 -0.55
N LEU A 166 6.26 4.09 0.46
CA LEU A 166 5.85 3.52 1.74
C LEU A 166 4.82 4.43 2.43
N PRO A 167 3.88 3.88 3.22
CA PRO A 167 3.04 4.69 4.08
C PRO A 167 3.90 5.52 5.06
N PRO A 168 3.42 6.70 5.49
CA PRO A 168 4.12 7.50 6.49
C PRO A 168 4.47 6.67 7.74
N GLY A 169 5.72 6.80 8.21
CA GLY A 169 6.21 6.07 9.39
C GLY A 169 6.81 4.68 9.11
N PHE A 170 6.73 4.18 7.88
CA PHE A 170 7.39 2.93 7.48
C PHE A 170 8.77 3.20 6.87
N VAL A 171 9.72 2.30 7.14
CA VAL A 171 11.07 2.31 6.54
C VAL A 171 11.28 1.04 5.73
N ALA A 172 11.88 1.20 4.55
CA ALA A 172 12.33 0.05 3.76
C ALA A 172 13.40 -0.69 4.58
N ARG A 173 13.20 -1.99 4.78
CA ARG A 173 14.17 -2.85 5.46
C ARG A 173 15.13 -3.48 4.47
#